data_AF-A0A1H7HBK2-F1
#
_entry.id   AF-A0A1H7HBK2-F1
#
_cell.length_a   1.000
_cell.length_b   1.000
_cell.length_c   1.000
_cell.angle_alpha   90.00
_cell.angle_beta   90.00
_cell.angle_gamma   90.00
#
_symmetry.space_group_name_H-M   'P 1'
#
loop_
_entity.id
_entity.type
_entity.pdbx_description
1 polymer ?
#
loop_
_entity_poly.entity_id
_entity_poly.type
_entity_poly.pdbx_seq_one_letter_code
_entity_poly.pdbx_strand_id
1 'polypeptide(L)'
;MTSKSLKSLVLYIGLIGGMLISMFPFYWLIVMSTRTTSDIYKFPPQLWFGGELWNNISGVLQQIDFWGAFMNTLFVSGLVTVLVLFFDSLAGFLRSLNSRVKNGSSSCCSPP
;
A
#
# COMPACT_ATOMS: atom_id res chain seq x y z
N MET A 1 -22.72 15.53 -29.35
CA MET A 1 -22.92 14.66 -28.16
C MET A 1 -21.87 13.54 -28.07
N THR A 2 -20.59 13.76 -28.40
CA THR A 2 -19.57 12.67 -28.51
C THR A 2 -18.37 12.79 -27.56
N SER A 3 -18.15 13.96 -26.94
CA SER A 3 -16.95 14.23 -26.12
C SER A 3 -16.89 13.47 -24.79
N LYS A 4 -18.05 13.15 -24.17
CA LYS A 4 -18.06 12.47 -22.85
C LYS A 4 -17.61 11.01 -22.94
N SER A 5 -18.05 10.25 -23.95
CA SER A 5 -17.63 8.84 -24.11
C SER A 5 -16.15 8.69 -24.44
N LEU A 6 -15.56 9.64 -25.18
CA LEU A 6 -14.13 9.58 -25.52
C LEU A 6 -13.24 9.75 -24.26
N LYS A 7 -13.60 10.68 -23.37
CA LYS A 7 -12.89 10.86 -22.09
C LYS A 7 -13.00 9.64 -21.18
N SER A 8 -14.19 9.04 -21.10
CA SER A 8 -14.40 7.80 -20.35
C SER A 8 -13.60 6.65 -20.94
N LEU A 9 -13.59 6.47 -22.27
CA LEU A 9 -12.82 5.41 -22.93
C LEU A 9 -11.31 5.53 -22.67
N VAL A 10 -10.76 6.75 -22.76
CA VAL A 10 -9.35 7.02 -22.46
C VAL A 10 -9.03 6.75 -20.98
N LEU A 11 -9.92 7.12 -20.07
CA LEU A 11 -9.78 6.80 -18.64
C LEU A 11 -9.80 5.29 -18.38
N TYR A 12 -10.72 4.55 -19.02
CA TYR A 12 -10.80 3.09 -18.86
C TYR A 12 -9.56 2.38 -19.40
N ILE A 13 -9.07 2.77 -20.59
CA ILE A 13 -7.83 2.21 -21.16
C ILE A 13 -6.63 2.54 -20.27
N GLY A 14 -6.54 3.76 -19.75
CA GLY A 14 -5.51 4.17 -18.80
C GLY A 14 -5.55 3.37 -17.48
N LEU A 15 -6.75 3.15 -16.92
CA LEU A 15 -6.93 2.33 -15.72
C LEU A 15 -6.55 0.87 -15.95
N ILE A 16 -6.99 0.28 -17.07
CA ILE A 16 -6.64 -1.11 -17.43
C ILE A 16 -5.14 -1.24 -17.67
N GLY A 17 -4.52 -0.28 -18.37
CA GLY A 17 -3.07 -0.23 -18.57
C GLY A 17 -2.31 -0.16 -17.25
N GLY A 18 -2.70 0.74 -16.35
CA GLY A 18 -2.10 0.87 -15.02
C GLY A 18 -2.26 -0.40 -14.17
N MET A 19 -3.41 -1.07 -14.26
CA MET A 19 -3.67 -2.35 -13.60
C MET A 19 -2.73 -3.44 -14.13
N LEU A 20 -2.63 -3.60 -15.45
CA LEU A 20 -1.76 -4.62 -16.07
C LEU A 20 -0.28 -4.40 -15.73
N ILE A 21 0.18 -3.16 -15.77
CA ILE A 21 1.57 -2.80 -15.41
C ILE A 21 1.84 -3.11 -13.94
N SER A 22 0.89 -2.86 -13.05
CA SER A 22 1.04 -3.14 -11.61
C SER A 22 0.94 -4.63 -11.30
N MET A 23 0.13 -5.39 -12.05
CA MET A 23 0.02 -6.84 -11.87
C MET A 23 1.27 -7.61 -12.29
N PHE A 24 2.05 -7.07 -13.24
CA PHE A 24 3.30 -7.69 -13.70
C PHE A 24 4.31 -7.95 -12.57
N PRO A 25 4.72 -6.96 -11.74
CA PRO A 25 5.65 -7.21 -10.64
C PRO A 25 5.06 -8.14 -9.57
N PHE A 26 3.74 -8.13 -9.33
CA PHE A 26 3.11 -9.10 -8.43
C PHE A 26 3.19 -10.53 -8.97
N TYR A 27 2.90 -10.74 -10.26
CA TYR A 27 3.05 -12.04 -10.91
C TYR A 27 4.51 -12.53 -10.84
N TRP A 28 5.46 -11.63 -11.12
CA TRP A 28 6.88 -11.94 -11.07
C TRP A 28 7.36 -12.30 -9.65
N LEU A 29 6.87 -11.60 -8.62
CA LEU A 29 7.16 -11.92 -7.22
C LEU A 29 6.68 -13.33 -6.83
N ILE A 30 5.50 -13.75 -7.28
CA ILE A 30 4.95 -15.08 -7.00
C ILE A 30 5.78 -16.17 -7.70
N VAL A 31 6.14 -15.96 -8.96
CA VAL A 31 7.01 -16.88 -9.71
C VAL A 31 8.39 -16.99 -9.06
N MET A 32 8.94 -15.87 -8.59
CA MET A 32 10.24 -15.83 -7.93
C MET A 32 10.22 -16.50 -6.55
N SER A 33 9.14 -16.33 -5.78
CA SER A 33 8.94 -17.03 -4.50
C SER A 33 8.87 -18.56 -4.64
N THR A 34 8.61 -19.06 -5.85
CA THR A 34 8.51 -20.49 -6.18
C THR A 34 9.85 -21.11 -6.58
N ARG A 35 10.92 -20.31 -6.65
CA ARG A 35 12.24 -20.70 -7.16
C ARG A 35 13.30 -20.62 -6.06
N THR A 36 14.28 -21.53 -6.11
CA THR A 36 15.40 -21.55 -5.15
C THR A 36 16.42 -20.45 -5.49
N THR A 37 17.11 -19.89 -4.48
CA THR A 37 18.19 -18.89 -4.66
C THR A 37 19.30 -19.36 -5.62
N SER A 38 19.50 -20.66 -5.75
CA SER A 38 20.45 -21.32 -6.65
C SER A 38 20.05 -21.32 -8.13
N ASP A 39 18.76 -21.18 -8.46
CA ASP A 39 18.28 -21.11 -9.86
C ASP A 39 18.20 -19.67 -10.39
N ILE A 40 18.34 -18.66 -9.51
CA ILE A 40 18.42 -17.24 -9.89
C ILE A 40 19.66 -16.96 -10.76
N TYR A 41 20.72 -17.75 -10.57
CA TYR A 41 22.01 -17.59 -11.25
C TYR A 41 22.23 -18.58 -12.41
N LYS A 42 21.26 -19.45 -12.72
CA LYS A 42 21.37 -20.40 -13.85
C LYS A 42 20.61 -19.89 -15.07
N PHE A 43 21.34 -19.71 -16.17
CA PHE A 43 20.78 -19.56 -17.53
C PHE A 43 20.21 -20.90 -17.99
N PRO A 44 18.97 -21.03 -18.53
CA PRO A 44 17.97 -20.02 -18.93
C PRO A 44 16.88 -19.76 -17.87
N PRO A 45 16.47 -18.48 -17.63
CA PRO A 45 15.42 -18.13 -16.68
C PRO A 45 14.06 -18.66 -17.12
N GLN A 46 13.52 -19.61 -16.35
CA GLN A 46 12.29 -20.32 -16.67
C GLN A 46 11.07 -19.52 -16.16
N LEU A 47 10.31 -18.92 -17.08
CA LEU A 47 9.11 -18.11 -16.81
C LEU A 47 7.88 -18.93 -16.38
N TRP A 48 8.06 -20.23 -16.09
CA TRP A 48 6.99 -21.17 -15.75
C TRP A 48 7.15 -21.67 -14.30
N PHE A 49 6.06 -21.86 -13.56
CA PHE A 49 6.05 -22.27 -12.15
C PHE A 49 6.92 -23.51 -11.86
N GLY A 50 7.58 -23.53 -10.70
CA GLY A 50 8.50 -24.60 -10.26
C GLY A 50 7.90 -25.55 -9.26
N GLY A 51 8.45 -26.76 -9.21
CA GLY A 51 8.02 -27.82 -8.28
C GLY A 51 8.57 -27.68 -6.84
N GLU A 52 9.48 -26.74 -6.59
CA GLU A 52 10.19 -26.60 -5.31
C GLU A 52 9.59 -25.54 -4.36
N LEU A 53 8.33 -25.14 -4.62
CA LEU A 53 7.60 -24.14 -3.84
C LEU A 53 7.51 -24.53 -2.35
N TRP A 54 7.19 -25.80 -2.09
CA TRP A 54 6.99 -26.34 -0.74
C TRP A 54 8.29 -26.45 0.07
N ASN A 55 9.41 -26.76 -0.58
CA ASN A 55 10.73 -26.84 0.05
C ASN A 55 11.30 -25.46 0.38
N ASN A 56 11.05 -24.43 -0.44
CA ASN A 56 11.45 -23.05 -0.13
C ASN A 56 10.63 -22.45 1.01
N ILE A 57 9.30 -22.65 1.01
CA ILE A 57 8.43 -22.17 2.07
C ILE A 57 8.82 -22.80 3.41
N SER A 58 9.02 -24.12 3.45
CA SER A 58 9.42 -24.81 4.68
C SER A 58 10.83 -24.41 5.15
N GLY A 59 11.79 -24.24 4.23
CA GLY A 59 13.13 -23.77 4.56
C GLY A 59 13.15 -22.35 5.14
N VAL A 60 12.39 -21.41 4.56
CA VAL A 60 12.27 -20.02 5.03
C VAL A 60 11.57 -19.96 6.39
N LEU A 61 10.49 -20.73 6.57
CA LEU A 61 9.75 -20.79 7.84
C LEU A 61 10.55 -21.46 8.97
N GLN A 62 11.54 -22.31 8.66
CA GLN A 62 12.41 -22.96 9.65
C GLN A 62 13.69 -22.18 9.94
N GLN A 63 14.26 -21.47 8.96
CA GLN A 63 15.50 -20.70 9.14
C GLN A 63 15.27 -19.30 9.73
N ILE A 64 14.09 -18.73 9.56
CA ILE A 64 13.77 -17.38 10.02
C ILE A 64 12.69 -17.48 11.11
N ASP A 65 12.83 -16.72 12.20
CA ASP A 65 11.77 -16.46 13.18
C ASP A 65 10.64 -15.63 12.53
N PHE A 66 9.99 -16.19 11.51
CA PHE A 66 8.94 -15.55 10.74
C PHE A 66 7.81 -15.09 11.66
N TRP A 67 7.44 -15.94 12.62
CA TRP A 67 6.40 -15.61 13.59
C TRP A 67 6.80 -14.45 14.51
N GLY A 68 8.06 -14.39 14.94
CA GLY A 68 8.58 -13.29 15.75
C GLY A 68 8.58 -11.96 14.99
N ALA A 69 9.12 -11.96 13.76
CA ALA A 69 9.14 -10.79 12.89
C ALA A 69 7.72 -10.30 12.52
N PHE A 70 6.81 -11.24 12.27
CA PHE A 70 5.41 -10.95 11.95
C PHE A 70 4.69 -10.30 13.15
N MET A 71 4.82 -10.88 14.35
CA MET A 71 4.23 -10.33 15.58
C MET A 71 4.81 -8.95 15.92
N ASN A 72 6.12 -8.75 15.76
CA ASN A 72 6.75 -7.46 15.98
C ASN A 72 6.19 -6.38 15.04
N THR A 73 6.05 -6.70 13.75
CA THR A 73 5.51 -5.75 12.76
C THR A 73 4.02 -5.48 13.02
N LEU A 74 3.25 -6.49 13.39
CA LEU A 74 1.83 -6.35 13.72
C LEU A 74 1.64 -5.46 14.96
N PHE A 75 2.44 -5.68 16.00
CA PHE A 75 2.40 -4.87 17.21
C PHE A 75 2.80 -3.41 16.93
N VAL A 76 3.93 -3.20 16.23
CA VAL A 76 4.42 -1.85 15.91
C VAL A 76 3.44 -1.11 15.00
N SER A 77 2.94 -1.74 13.93
CA SER A 77 1.98 -1.11 13.01
C SER A 77 0.64 -0.79 13.68
N GLY A 78 0.14 -1.67 14.56
CA GLY A 78 -1.06 -1.43 15.35
C GLY A 78 -0.88 -0.27 16.33
N LEU A 79 0.20 -0.27 17.10
CA LEU A 79 0.51 0.79 18.06
C LEU A 79 0.65 2.15 17.36
N VAL A 80 1.40 2.20 16.25
CA VAL A 80 1.56 3.44 15.46
C VAL A 80 0.22 3.91 14.91
N THR A 81 -0.63 3.02 14.40
CA THR A 81 -1.94 3.40 13.86
C THR A 81 -2.83 4.01 14.94
N VAL A 82 -2.88 3.42 16.14
CA VAL A 82 -3.65 3.97 17.27
C VAL A 82 -3.15 5.36 17.66
N LEU A 83 -1.82 5.52 17.79
CA LEU A 83 -1.22 6.81 18.13
C LEU A 83 -1.50 7.86 17.05
N VAL A 84 -1.32 7.53 15.78
CA VAL A 84 -1.58 8.44 14.65
C VAL A 84 -3.04 8.87 14.60
N LEU A 85 -3.99 7.94 14.75
CA LEU A 85 -5.42 8.27 14.78
C LEU A 85 -5.79 9.17 15.95
N PHE A 86 -5.20 8.92 17.13
CA PHE A 86 -5.41 9.76 18.31
C PHE A 86 -4.92 11.20 18.08
N PHE A 87 -3.70 11.37 17.57
CA PHE A 87 -3.14 12.69 17.29
C PHE A 87 -3.84 13.40 16.12
N ASP A 88 -4.24 12.68 15.07
CA ASP A 88 -4.98 13.26 13.95
C ASP A 88 -6.36 13.75 14.39
N SER A 89 -7.07 12.99 15.23
CA SER A 89 -8.35 13.40 15.80
C SER A 89 -8.22 14.66 16.67
N LEU A 90 -7.20 14.72 17.53
CA LEU A 90 -6.93 15.89 18.36
C LEU A 90 -6.55 17.11 17.51
N ALA A 91 -5.68 16.94 16.52
CA ALA A 91 -5.29 18.01 15.59
C ALA A 91 -6.48 18.53 14.77
N GLY A 92 -7.37 17.64 14.33
CA GLY A 92 -8.63 17.98 13.68
C GLY A 92 -9.55 18.81 14.58
N PHE A 93 -9.67 18.43 15.85
CA PHE A 93 -10.47 19.17 16.83
C PHE A 93 -9.88 20.56 17.14
N LEU A 94 -8.56 20.65 17.35
CA LEU A 94 -7.88 21.93 17.55
C LEU A 94 -8.03 22.86 16.34
N ARG A 95 -7.94 22.33 15.12
CA ARG A 95 -8.19 23.09 13.89
C ARG A 95 -9.63 23.60 13.84
N SER A 96 -10.60 22.78 14.25
CA SER A 96 -12.02 23.17 14.30
C SER A 96 -12.26 24.33 15.28
N LEU A 97 -11.66 24.29 16.47
CA LEU A 97 -11.74 25.37 17.45
C LEU A 97 -11.05 26.66 16.95
N ASN A 98 -9.86 26.55 16.35
CA ASN A 98 -9.15 27.71 15.80
C ASN A 98 -9.97 28.41 14.69
N SER A 99 -10.70 27.64 13.87
CA SER A 99 -11.60 28.21 12.86
C SER A 99 -12.77 28.99 13.48
N ARG A 100 -13.28 28.56 14.64
CA ARG A 100 -14.36 29.27 15.36
C ARG A 100 -13.86 30.58 15.98
N VAL A 101 -12.65 30.58 16.54
CA VAL A 101 -12.00 31.79 17.07
C VAL A 101 -11.77 32.83 15.97
N LYS A 102 -11.26 32.40 14.80
CA LYS A 102 -11.05 33.30 13.65
C LYS A 102 -12.37 33.91 13.14
N ASN A 103 -13.44 33.10 13.06
CA ASN A 103 -14.75 33.58 12.61
C ASN A 103 -15.41 34.55 13.61
N GLY A 104 -15.24 34.35 14.92
CA GLY A 104 -15.74 35.28 15.94
C GLY A 104 -15.02 36.63 15.94
N SER A 105 -13.71 36.64 15.69
CA SER A 105 -12.92 37.88 15.63
C SER A 105 -13.27 38.75 14.42
N SER A 106 -13.69 38.16 13.29
CA SER A 106 -14.12 38.93 12.11
C SER A 106 -15.47 39.63 12.29
N SER A 107 -16.33 39.14 13.18
CA SER A 107 -17.64 39.75 13.47
C SER A 107 -17.55 40.98 14.39
N CYS A 108 -16.52 41.04 15.25
CA CYS A 108 -16.30 42.17 16.16
C CYS A 108 -15.57 43.36 15.52
N CYS A 109 -14.98 43.16 14.33
CA CYS A 109 -14.26 44.19 13.58
C CYS A 109 -15.02 44.65 12.31
N SER A 110 -16.34 44.45 12.25
CA SER A 110 -17.17 45.16 11.26
C SER A 110 -17.47 46.55 11.81
N PRO A 111 -16.90 47.63 11.25
CA PRO A 111 -17.31 48.97 11.64
C PRO A 111 -18.78 49.20 11.22
N PRO A 112 -19.54 50.00 11.99
CA PRO A 112 -20.89 50.42 11.63
C PRO A 112 -20.92 51.34 10.40
#